data_AF-A0A221VYK8-F1
#
_entry.id   AF-A0A221VYK8-F1
#
_cell.length_a   1.000
_cell.length_b   1.000
_cell.length_c   1.000
_cell.angle_alpha   90.00
_cell.angle_beta   90.00
_cell.angle_gamma   90.00
#
_symmetry.space_group_name_H-M   'P 1'
#
loop_
_entity.id
_entity.type
_entity.pdbx_description
1 polymer ?
#
loop_
_entity_poly.entity_id
_entity_poly.type
_entity_poly.pdbx_seq_one_letter_code
_entity_poly.pdbx_strand_id
1 'polypeptide(L)'
;MSAPRGDDRPGAADAARRNPSCGDGGRAGIAGATFGTGLASEPMLVDQISAPAVGLILQRHKVFVDQGEALLVDGERAVALCGAWVTVGASPAEVEPGVPATHVEDCPDCRAIHLGEADLPMPGDPIRWFVRRVGTPVVHVVTDDGITATRLVAQCGRSFRLGEPLERLAAGDGVPCTACLLAAPSDGGLLGRVPGDPPRLGCPPGAGR
;
A
#
# COMPACT_ATOMS: atom_id res chain seq x y z
N MET A 1 -9.07 -65.61 24.60
CA MET A 1 -7.97 -66.26 23.85
C MET A 1 -7.53 -65.27 22.78
N SER A 2 -6.28 -64.89 22.55
CA SER A 2 -5.06 -64.75 23.33
C SER A 2 -4.18 -63.82 22.47
N ALA A 3 -3.48 -62.88 23.08
CA ALA A 3 -2.45 -62.05 22.43
C ALA A 3 -1.26 -62.92 21.96
N PRO A 4 -0.36 -62.39 21.10
CA PRO A 4 0.83 -61.64 21.59
C PRO A 4 1.16 -60.40 20.71
N ARG A 5 1.63 -59.25 21.24
CA ARG A 5 2.97 -58.87 21.73
C ARG A 5 4.12 -59.11 20.72
N GLY A 6 4.69 -58.00 20.25
CA GLY A 6 5.97 -57.91 19.56
C GLY A 6 6.47 -56.47 19.66
N ASP A 7 7.19 -56.18 20.74
CA ASP A 7 8.06 -55.02 20.90
C ASP A 7 9.29 -55.21 19.99
N ASP A 8 9.63 -54.22 19.18
CA ASP A 8 11.00 -54.07 18.67
C ASP A 8 11.33 -52.58 18.44
N ARG A 9 12.12 -52.03 19.35
CA ARG A 9 12.86 -50.77 19.18
C ARG A 9 14.28 -51.10 18.70
N PRO A 10 14.75 -50.43 17.65
CA PRO A 10 16.04 -49.75 17.68
C PRO A 10 15.90 -48.36 17.04
N GLY A 11 16.70 -47.34 17.28
CA GLY A 11 17.95 -47.15 17.98
C GLY A 11 18.34 -45.71 17.63
N ALA A 12 18.72 -44.91 18.63
CA ALA A 12 19.11 -43.53 18.43
C ALA A 12 20.39 -43.46 17.59
N ALA A 13 20.33 -42.77 16.45
CA ALA A 13 21.50 -42.40 15.68
C ALA A 13 21.59 -40.87 15.58
N ASP A 14 22.60 -40.35 16.26
CA ASP A 14 23.25 -39.04 16.14
C ASP A 14 22.95 -38.28 14.83
N ALA A 15 22.15 -37.22 14.95
CA ALA A 15 22.09 -36.16 13.96
C ALA A 15 23.04 -35.03 14.37
N ALA A 16 24.27 -35.12 13.88
CA ALA A 16 25.25 -34.05 13.93
C ALA A 16 24.69 -32.80 13.21
N ARG A 17 24.25 -31.81 14.00
CA ARG A 17 23.91 -30.46 13.54
C ARG A 17 25.17 -29.76 13.04
N ARG A 18 25.41 -29.79 11.72
CA ARG A 18 26.30 -28.84 11.06
C ARG A 18 25.50 -27.57 10.77
N ASN A 19 25.84 -26.48 11.43
CA ASN A 19 25.36 -25.14 11.10
C ASN A 19 25.85 -24.77 9.69
N PRO A 20 24.96 -24.44 8.73
CA PRO A 20 25.37 -23.68 7.57
C PRO A 20 25.67 -22.26 8.01
N SER A 21 26.92 -21.86 7.80
CA SER A 21 27.40 -20.49 7.88
C SER A 21 26.48 -19.56 7.09
N CYS A 22 26.06 -18.47 7.75
CA CYS A 22 25.46 -17.30 7.11
C CYS A 22 26.45 -16.79 6.05
N GLY A 23 26.20 -17.13 4.78
CA GLY A 23 26.89 -16.54 3.67
C GLY A 23 26.50 -15.07 3.58
N ASP A 24 27.50 -14.20 3.52
CA ASP A 24 27.39 -12.83 3.07
C ASP A 24 26.59 -12.79 1.77
N GLY A 25 25.32 -12.41 1.89
CA GLY A 25 24.47 -12.02 0.77
C GLY A 25 25.00 -10.70 0.22
N GLY A 26 26.02 -10.80 -0.64
CA GLY A 26 26.53 -9.68 -1.41
C GLY A 26 25.37 -8.94 -2.07
N ARG A 27 25.19 -7.68 -1.67
CA ARG A 27 24.36 -6.71 -2.37
C ARG A 27 24.89 -6.56 -3.79
N ALA A 28 24.40 -7.38 -4.70
CA ALA A 28 24.39 -7.06 -6.12
C ALA A 28 23.36 -5.94 -6.31
N GLY A 29 23.80 -4.70 -6.10
CA GLY A 29 23.13 -3.54 -6.67
C GLY A 29 23.24 -3.68 -8.18
N ILE A 30 22.18 -4.17 -8.83
CA ILE A 30 22.01 -4.07 -10.27
C ILE A 30 21.77 -2.59 -10.60
N ALA A 31 22.88 -1.86 -10.75
CA ALA A 31 22.89 -0.55 -11.37
C ALA A 31 22.64 -0.72 -12.87
N GLY A 32 21.58 -0.08 -13.36
CA GLY A 32 21.31 0.08 -14.79
C GLY A 32 20.41 -1.02 -15.37
N ALA A 33 19.09 -0.83 -15.26
CA ALA A 33 18.18 -1.48 -16.19
C ALA A 33 18.52 -1.02 -17.62
N THR A 34 18.95 -1.95 -18.47
CA THR A 34 19.15 -1.69 -19.89
C THR A 34 17.78 -1.56 -20.56
N PHE A 35 17.39 -0.34 -20.90
CA PHE A 35 16.20 -0.05 -21.69
C PHE A 35 16.44 -0.45 -23.15
N GLY A 36 15.51 -1.17 -23.78
CA GLY A 36 15.69 -1.69 -25.14
C GLY A 36 14.39 -2.16 -25.78
N THR A 37 14.38 -2.22 -27.11
CA THR A 37 13.27 -2.75 -27.91
C THR A 37 13.26 -4.28 -27.84
N GLY A 38 12.79 -4.84 -26.73
CA GLY A 38 12.72 -6.28 -26.49
C GLY A 38 11.48 -6.67 -25.71
N LEU A 39 11.22 -7.97 -25.59
CA LEU A 39 10.21 -8.51 -24.68
C LEU A 39 10.90 -9.03 -23.41
N ALA A 40 10.24 -8.90 -22.26
CA ALA A 40 10.70 -9.49 -21.02
C ALA A 40 10.70 -11.03 -21.13
N SER A 41 11.86 -11.66 -20.94
CA SER A 41 11.98 -13.13 -20.98
C SER A 41 11.45 -13.82 -19.72
N GLU A 42 11.37 -13.07 -18.62
CA GLU A 42 10.85 -13.48 -17.31
C GLU A 42 10.21 -12.27 -16.62
N PRO A 43 9.31 -12.47 -15.64
CA PRO A 43 8.73 -11.36 -14.88
C PRO A 43 9.81 -10.60 -14.12
N MET A 44 9.79 -9.28 -14.20
CA MET A 44 10.81 -8.44 -13.57
C MET A 44 10.25 -7.16 -12.94
N LEU A 45 10.99 -6.64 -11.97
CA LEU A 45 10.72 -5.34 -11.35
C LEU A 45 11.78 -4.35 -11.78
N VAL A 46 11.35 -3.28 -12.45
CA VAL A 46 12.21 -2.19 -12.91
C VAL A 46 12.10 -1.03 -11.94
N ASP A 47 13.24 -0.59 -11.39
CA ASP A 47 13.30 0.58 -10.54
C ASP A 47 13.24 1.87 -11.37
N GLN A 48 12.32 2.76 -11.04
CA GLN A 48 12.15 4.08 -11.66
C GLN A 48 12.20 5.16 -10.59
N ILE A 49 13.07 6.14 -10.77
CA ILE A 49 13.26 7.22 -9.81
C ILE A 49 12.54 8.46 -10.32
N SER A 50 11.60 8.99 -9.54
CA SER A 50 10.83 10.18 -9.88
C SER A 50 10.84 11.22 -8.76
N ALA A 51 10.65 12.49 -9.14
CA ALA A 51 10.42 13.55 -8.17
C ALA A 51 9.10 13.29 -7.41
N PRO A 52 9.06 13.53 -6.08
CA PRO A 52 7.83 13.39 -5.32
C PRO A 52 6.86 14.52 -5.68
N ALA A 53 5.56 14.32 -5.44
CA ALA A 53 4.58 15.39 -5.56
C ALA A 53 4.82 16.53 -4.54
N VAL A 54 5.41 16.19 -3.39
CA VAL A 54 5.80 17.11 -2.32
C VAL A 54 7.09 16.60 -1.67
N GLY A 55 8.09 17.48 -1.51
CA GLY A 55 9.34 17.18 -0.82
C GLY A 55 10.57 17.27 -1.72
N LEU A 56 11.75 16.98 -1.15
CA LEU A 56 13.05 17.10 -1.83
C LEU A 56 13.76 15.75 -2.02
N ILE A 57 13.13 14.65 -1.60
CA ILE A 57 13.71 13.31 -1.66
C ILE A 57 13.07 12.58 -2.84
N LEU A 58 13.88 12.20 -3.82
CA LEU A 58 13.43 11.40 -4.95
C LEU A 58 12.89 10.05 -4.46
N GLN A 59 11.82 9.59 -5.09
CA GLN A 59 11.17 8.33 -4.77
C GLN A 59 11.55 7.28 -5.81
N ARG A 60 12.07 6.13 -5.37
CA ARG A 60 12.28 4.95 -6.20
C ARG A 60 11.02 4.10 -6.17
N HIS A 61 10.32 4.11 -7.29
CA HIS A 61 9.16 3.28 -7.56
C HIS A 61 9.57 2.00 -8.29
N LYS A 62 8.76 0.94 -8.14
CA LYS A 62 8.94 -0.32 -8.85
C LYS A 62 7.87 -0.48 -9.91
N VAL A 63 8.25 -0.71 -11.15
CA VAL A 63 7.33 -1.04 -12.25
C VAL A 63 7.46 -2.53 -12.53
N PHE A 64 6.34 -3.23 -12.54
CA PHE A 64 6.30 -4.65 -12.89
C PHE A 64 6.14 -4.79 -14.40
N VAL A 65 6.96 -5.64 -15.00
CA VAL A 65 6.86 -6.03 -16.41
C VAL A 65 6.72 -7.54 -16.42
N ASP A 66 5.60 -8.04 -16.93
CA ASP A 66 5.33 -9.47 -16.96
C ASP A 66 6.08 -10.16 -18.11
N GLN A 67 6.21 -11.48 -18.03
CA GLN A 67 6.82 -12.27 -19.09
C GLN A 67 6.08 -12.06 -20.42
N GLY A 68 6.84 -11.75 -21.47
CA GLY A 68 6.31 -11.53 -22.83
C GLY A 68 5.78 -10.12 -23.07
N GLU A 69 5.73 -9.25 -22.06
CA GLU A 69 5.44 -7.84 -22.24
C GLU A 69 6.64 -7.08 -22.81
N ALA A 70 6.37 -5.96 -23.47
CA ALA A 70 7.42 -5.09 -23.99
C ALA A 70 8.23 -4.49 -22.85
N LEU A 71 9.56 -4.52 -22.99
CA LEU A 71 10.45 -3.80 -22.10
C LEU A 71 10.20 -2.30 -22.25
N LEU A 72 10.17 -1.62 -21.11
CA LEU A 72 9.95 -0.19 -21.04
C LEU A 72 11.08 0.56 -21.77
N VAL A 73 10.70 1.61 -22.49
CA VAL A 73 11.64 2.48 -23.23
C VAL A 73 11.77 3.83 -22.54
N ASP A 74 12.95 4.46 -22.64
CA ASP A 74 13.17 5.82 -22.14
C ASP A 74 12.10 6.80 -22.64
N GLY A 75 11.54 7.58 -21.72
CA GLY A 75 10.46 8.53 -21.94
C GLY A 75 9.06 7.93 -21.89
N GLU A 76 8.91 6.61 -21.84
CA GLU A 76 7.62 5.93 -21.69
C GLU A 76 7.00 6.22 -20.32
N ARG A 77 5.66 6.27 -20.25
CA ARG A 77 4.95 6.36 -18.98
C ARG A 77 4.43 4.99 -18.57
N ALA A 78 4.74 4.58 -17.35
CA ALA A 78 4.27 3.32 -16.78
C ALA A 78 3.63 3.54 -15.41
N VAL A 79 2.83 2.56 -14.98
CA VAL A 79 2.22 2.53 -13.65
C VAL A 79 3.11 1.71 -12.73
N ALA A 80 3.58 2.32 -11.64
CA ALA A 80 4.33 1.62 -10.60
C ALA A 80 3.41 0.74 -9.73
N LEU A 81 3.99 -0.16 -8.94
CA LEU A 81 3.25 -1.03 -8.00
C LEU A 81 2.31 -0.26 -7.06
N CYS A 82 2.69 0.95 -6.65
CA CYS A 82 1.87 1.83 -5.80
C CYS A 82 0.72 2.54 -6.55
N GLY A 83 0.58 2.33 -7.87
CA GLY A 83 -0.43 2.99 -8.71
C GLY A 83 -0.01 4.36 -9.26
N ALA A 84 1.14 4.90 -8.84
CA ALA A 84 1.65 6.17 -9.36
C ALA A 84 2.13 6.03 -10.82
N TRP A 85 1.88 7.07 -11.62
CA TRP A 85 2.47 7.19 -12.96
C TRP A 85 3.91 7.68 -12.87
N VAL A 86 4.85 6.95 -13.47
CA VAL A 86 6.26 7.33 -13.56
C VAL A 86 6.70 7.41 -15.01
N THR A 87 7.65 8.29 -15.29
CA THR A 87 8.35 8.33 -16.59
C THR A 87 9.59 7.46 -16.49
N VAL A 88 9.72 6.54 -17.43
CA VAL A 88 10.84 5.61 -17.54
C VAL A 88 12.06 6.36 -18.03
N GLY A 89 13.20 6.21 -17.36
CA GLY A 89 14.47 6.68 -17.86
C GLY A 89 15.46 7.07 -16.78
N ALA A 90 16.40 7.95 -17.14
CA ALA A 90 17.43 8.42 -16.23
C ALA A 90 16.82 9.18 -15.03
N SER A 91 17.46 9.01 -13.87
CA SER A 91 17.06 9.74 -12.67
C SER A 91 17.18 11.26 -12.87
N PRO A 92 16.22 12.06 -12.37
CA PRO A 92 16.33 13.51 -12.42
C PRO A 92 17.61 14.01 -11.74
N ALA A 93 18.33 14.93 -12.38
CA ALA A 93 19.52 15.57 -11.80
C ALA A 93 19.15 16.60 -10.72
N GLU A 94 17.96 17.19 -10.82
CA GLU A 94 17.41 18.18 -9.91
C GLU A 94 16.01 17.77 -9.48
N VAL A 95 15.66 18.02 -8.21
CA VAL A 95 14.29 17.77 -7.70
C VAL A 95 13.37 18.95 -7.94
N GLU A 96 13.95 20.15 -7.94
CA GLU A 96 13.34 21.44 -8.20
C GLU A 96 14.38 22.30 -8.93
N PRO A 97 14.00 23.34 -9.69
CA PRO A 97 14.95 24.18 -10.40
C PRO A 97 16.06 24.72 -9.48
N GLY A 98 17.30 24.28 -9.72
CA GLY A 98 18.48 24.66 -8.94
C GLY A 98 18.69 23.89 -7.63
N VAL A 99 17.85 22.90 -7.31
CA VAL A 99 18.01 22.03 -6.14
C VAL A 99 18.51 20.65 -6.60
N PRO A 100 19.78 20.29 -6.33
CA PRO A 100 20.34 19.04 -6.80
C PRO A 100 19.68 17.83 -6.13
N ALA A 101 19.37 16.81 -6.93
CA ALA A 101 18.81 15.56 -6.45
C ALA A 101 19.88 14.67 -5.82
N THR A 102 20.14 14.93 -4.54
CA THR A 102 21.20 14.26 -3.77
C THR A 102 20.72 13.03 -3.01
N HIS A 103 19.40 12.88 -2.82
CA HIS A 103 18.80 11.84 -1.99
C HIS A 103 17.72 11.08 -2.77
N VAL A 104 17.76 9.76 -2.62
CA VAL A 104 16.77 8.83 -3.17
C VAL A 104 16.36 7.88 -2.06
N GLU A 105 15.06 7.71 -1.85
CA GLU A 105 14.50 6.69 -0.96
C GLU A 105 13.54 5.78 -1.73
N ASP A 106 13.30 4.56 -1.22
CA ASP A 106 12.31 3.68 -1.82
C ASP A 106 10.91 4.19 -1.47
N CYS A 107 10.02 4.25 -2.47
CA CYS A 107 8.62 4.60 -2.25
C CYS A 107 8.03 3.64 -1.20
N PRO A 108 7.45 4.15 -0.09
CA PRO A 108 7.02 3.31 1.02
C PRO A 108 5.99 2.27 0.59
N ASP A 109 5.07 2.63 -0.30
CA ASP A 109 4.05 1.71 -0.83
C ASP A 109 4.65 0.64 -1.74
N CYS A 110 5.55 1.02 -2.66
CA CYS A 110 6.24 0.05 -3.51
C CYS A 110 7.11 -0.92 -2.69
N ARG A 111 7.80 -0.41 -1.66
CA ARG A 111 8.58 -1.21 -0.72
C ARG A 111 7.67 -2.17 0.04
N ALA A 112 6.54 -1.69 0.56
CA ALA A 112 5.58 -2.48 1.30
C ALA A 112 5.03 -3.64 0.44
N ILE A 113 4.60 -3.36 -0.80
CA ILE A 113 4.13 -4.39 -1.75
C ILE A 113 5.25 -5.39 -2.07
N HIS A 114 6.47 -4.90 -2.33
CA HIS A 114 7.60 -5.75 -2.72
C HIS A 114 8.06 -6.68 -1.58
N LEU A 115 8.10 -6.18 -0.35
CA LEU A 115 8.51 -6.97 0.82
C LEU A 115 7.37 -7.82 1.39
N GLY A 116 6.13 -7.65 0.89
CA GLY A 116 4.94 -8.19 1.53
C GLY A 116 4.68 -7.59 2.92
N GLU A 117 5.30 -6.43 3.22
CA GLU A 117 5.11 -5.63 4.43
C GLU A 117 3.93 -4.65 4.31
N ALA A 118 3.33 -4.57 3.12
CA ALA A 118 2.03 -3.95 3.00
C ALA A 118 1.11 -4.76 3.90
N ASP A 119 0.62 -4.13 4.97
CA ASP A 119 -0.79 -4.26 5.32
C ASP A 119 -1.55 -3.91 4.03
N LEU A 120 -1.65 -4.87 3.10
CA LEU A 120 -2.64 -4.83 2.04
C LEU A 120 -3.91 -4.45 2.78
N PRO A 121 -4.67 -3.42 2.35
CA PRO A 121 -6.00 -3.21 2.93
C PRO A 121 -6.64 -4.58 2.87
N MET A 122 -6.85 -5.17 4.06
CA MET A 122 -7.35 -6.52 4.16
C MET A 122 -8.57 -6.56 3.24
N PRO A 123 -8.74 -7.56 2.37
CA PRO A 123 -9.98 -7.68 1.61
C PRO A 123 -11.12 -7.66 2.63
N GLY A 124 -11.78 -6.51 2.78
CA GLY A 124 -12.46 -6.20 4.02
C GLY A 124 -12.58 -4.72 4.40
N ASP A 125 -11.76 -3.78 3.89
CA ASP A 125 -12.08 -2.36 4.05
C ASP A 125 -13.22 -2.00 3.09
N PRO A 126 -14.46 -1.83 3.58
CA PRO A 126 -15.58 -1.62 2.69
C PRO A 126 -15.39 -0.27 1.99
N ILE A 127 -15.53 -0.26 0.67
CA ILE A 127 -15.52 0.98 -0.11
C ILE A 127 -16.67 1.86 0.39
N ARG A 128 -16.34 2.99 1.03
CA ARG A 128 -17.32 3.96 1.55
C ARG A 128 -17.32 5.21 0.68
N TRP A 129 -18.48 5.55 0.15
CA TRP A 129 -18.71 6.81 -0.57
C TRP A 129 -19.48 7.77 0.34
N PHE A 130 -18.93 8.96 0.51
CA PHE A 130 -19.58 10.05 1.23
C PHE A 130 -20.29 10.93 0.21
N VAL A 131 -21.63 10.90 0.20
CA VAL A 131 -22.43 11.58 -0.82
C VAL A 131 -23.43 12.54 -0.19
N ARG A 132 -23.63 13.69 -0.81
CA ARG A 132 -24.70 14.64 -0.45
C ARG A 132 -25.39 15.17 -1.69
N ARG A 133 -26.58 15.74 -1.52
CA ARG A 133 -27.17 16.58 -2.59
C ARG A 133 -26.44 17.92 -2.61
N VAL A 134 -26.17 18.43 -3.80
CA VAL A 134 -25.57 19.76 -3.98
C VAL A 134 -26.42 20.80 -3.22
N GLY A 135 -25.75 21.65 -2.44
CA GLY A 135 -26.40 22.69 -1.62
C GLY A 135 -26.96 22.20 -0.28
N THR A 136 -26.78 20.93 0.09
CA THR A 136 -27.18 20.41 1.41
C THR A 136 -25.96 20.12 2.29
N PRO A 137 -26.02 20.34 3.62
CA PRO A 137 -24.88 20.06 4.49
C PRO A 137 -24.78 18.58 4.89
N VAL A 138 -25.86 17.80 4.75
CA VAL A 138 -25.98 16.44 5.26
C VAL A 138 -25.35 15.43 4.31
N VAL A 139 -24.43 14.63 4.82
CA VAL A 139 -23.66 13.63 4.09
C VAL A 139 -24.12 12.23 4.47
N HIS A 140 -24.36 11.41 3.46
CA HIS A 140 -24.76 10.02 3.60
C HIS A 140 -23.61 9.09 3.21
N VAL A 141 -23.47 7.99 3.94
CA VAL A 141 -22.46 6.96 3.66
C VAL A 141 -23.10 5.86 2.82
N VAL A 142 -22.51 5.56 1.67
CA VAL A 142 -22.90 4.48 0.77
C VAL A 142 -21.76 3.47 0.77
N THR A 143 -22.06 2.23 1.11
CA THR A 143 -21.13 1.10 1.02
C THR A 143 -21.25 0.43 -0.35
N ASP A 144 -20.32 -0.46 -0.66
CA ASP A 144 -20.25 -1.21 -1.91
C ASP A 144 -21.55 -1.95 -2.25
N ASP A 145 -22.19 -2.57 -1.24
CA ASP A 145 -23.51 -3.21 -1.34
C ASP A 145 -24.65 -2.25 -1.72
N GLY A 146 -24.49 -0.96 -1.42
CA GLY A 146 -25.44 0.10 -1.75
C GLY A 146 -25.31 0.68 -3.16
N ILE A 147 -24.29 0.28 -3.93
CA ILE A 147 -24.02 0.82 -5.26
C ILE A 147 -24.61 -0.09 -6.33
N THR A 148 -25.49 0.47 -7.15
CA THR A 148 -26.07 -0.22 -8.32
C THR A 148 -25.82 0.59 -9.59
N ALA A 149 -26.10 0.00 -10.75
CA ALA A 149 -25.95 0.67 -12.04
C ALA A 149 -26.76 1.97 -12.20
N THR A 150 -27.81 2.19 -11.39
CA THR A 150 -28.68 3.38 -11.53
C THR A 150 -28.93 4.13 -10.22
N ARG A 151 -28.49 3.59 -9.08
CA ARG A 151 -28.79 4.13 -7.76
C ARG A 151 -27.65 3.93 -6.77
N LEU A 152 -27.57 4.87 -5.84
CA LEU A 152 -26.79 4.78 -4.62
C LEU A 152 -27.77 4.66 -3.45
N VAL A 153 -27.62 3.63 -2.61
CA VAL A 153 -28.41 3.41 -1.40
C VAL A 153 -27.49 3.61 -0.21
N ALA A 154 -27.75 4.67 0.54
CA ALA A 154 -27.00 4.95 1.76
C ALA A 154 -27.39 3.98 2.88
N GLN A 155 -26.51 3.82 3.86
CA GLN A 155 -26.72 2.97 5.03
C GLN A 155 -28.00 3.32 5.81
N CYS A 156 -28.41 4.59 5.84
CA CYS A 156 -29.68 5.01 6.43
C CYS A 156 -30.93 4.63 5.60
N GLY A 157 -30.78 3.83 4.54
CA GLY A 157 -31.82 3.44 3.60
C GLY A 157 -32.20 4.51 2.57
N ARG A 158 -31.55 5.68 2.59
CA ARG A 158 -31.86 6.76 1.64
C ARG A 158 -31.30 6.42 0.26
N SER A 159 -32.13 6.49 -0.77
CA SER A 159 -31.71 6.25 -2.15
C SER A 159 -31.51 7.54 -2.94
N PHE A 160 -30.53 7.52 -3.84
CA PHE A 160 -30.23 8.58 -4.79
C PHE A 160 -30.11 7.96 -6.18
N ARG A 161 -30.66 8.61 -7.22
CA ARG A 161 -30.43 8.17 -8.59
C ARG A 161 -29.11 8.73 -9.12
N LEU A 162 -28.38 7.89 -9.85
CA LEU A 162 -27.22 8.36 -10.63
C LEU A 162 -27.73 9.32 -11.72
N GLY A 163 -27.25 10.56 -11.69
CA GLY A 163 -27.73 11.68 -12.52
C GLY A 163 -28.47 12.78 -11.74
N GLU A 164 -28.84 12.54 -10.48
CA GLU A 164 -29.20 13.64 -9.59
C GLU A 164 -27.98 14.53 -9.30
N PRO A 165 -28.17 15.81 -8.95
CA PRO A 165 -27.07 16.71 -8.58
C PRO A 165 -26.53 16.29 -7.21
N LEU A 166 -25.65 15.30 -7.22
CA LEU A 166 -24.96 14.75 -6.07
C LEU A 166 -23.49 15.17 -6.10
N GLU A 167 -22.95 15.41 -4.91
CA GLU A 167 -21.53 15.68 -4.70
C GLU A 167 -20.94 14.53 -3.91
N ARG A 168 -19.80 14.02 -4.37
CA ARG A 168 -18.98 13.05 -3.63
C ARG A 168 -17.92 13.81 -2.87
N LEU A 169 -17.81 13.53 -1.58
CA LEU A 169 -16.92 14.19 -0.64
C LEU A 169 -15.82 13.25 -0.15
N ALA A 170 -14.74 13.81 0.39
CA ALA A 170 -13.75 13.05 1.14
C ALA A 170 -14.31 12.67 2.53
N ALA A 171 -13.67 11.70 3.18
CA ALA A 171 -14.00 11.36 4.56
C ALA A 171 -13.72 12.56 5.48
N GLY A 172 -14.67 12.88 6.36
CA GLY A 172 -14.57 14.01 7.29
C GLY A 172 -15.15 15.33 6.77
N ASP A 173 -15.48 15.43 5.48
CA ASP A 173 -16.11 16.63 4.92
C ASP A 173 -17.64 16.60 5.09
N GLY A 174 -18.19 17.69 5.64
CA GLY A 174 -19.64 17.89 5.79
C GLY A 174 -20.24 17.35 7.10
N VAL A 175 -21.56 17.45 7.24
CA VAL A 175 -22.28 17.02 8.46
C VAL A 175 -22.79 15.59 8.23
N PRO A 176 -22.28 14.57 8.95
CA PRO A 176 -22.72 13.20 8.71
C PRO A 176 -24.20 13.04 9.10
N CYS A 177 -24.93 12.29 8.29
CA CYS A 177 -26.27 11.86 8.63
C CYS A 177 -26.19 10.98 9.88
N THR A 178 -26.85 11.39 10.96
CA THR A 178 -26.83 10.66 12.25
C THR A 178 -27.23 9.19 12.09
N ALA A 179 -28.21 8.89 11.23
CA ALA A 179 -28.61 7.51 10.97
C ALA A 179 -27.51 6.70 10.26
N CYS A 180 -26.80 7.27 9.28
CA CYS A 180 -25.65 6.60 8.67
C CYS A 180 -24.51 6.40 9.69
N LEU A 181 -24.31 7.38 10.59
CA LEU A 181 -23.27 7.30 11.62
C LEU A 181 -23.58 6.21 12.66
N LEU A 182 -24.85 6.05 13.03
CA LEU A 182 -25.29 5.00 13.96
C LEU A 182 -25.40 3.62 13.31
N ALA A 183 -25.65 3.56 12.00
CA ALA A 183 -25.69 2.31 11.24
C ALA A 183 -24.30 1.81 10.82
N ALA A 184 -23.28 2.66 10.90
CA ALA A 184 -21.91 2.24 10.66
C ALA A 184 -21.57 1.13 11.67
N PRO A 185 -21.11 -0.05 11.21
CA PRO A 185 -20.59 -1.05 12.12
C PRO A 185 -19.51 -0.39 12.97
N SER A 186 -19.44 -0.75 14.25
CA SER A 186 -18.45 -0.23 15.20
C SER A 186 -17.05 -0.75 14.87
N ASP A 187 -16.60 -0.56 13.65
CA ASP A 187 -15.20 -0.64 13.29
C ASP A 187 -14.54 0.56 13.95
N GLY A 188 -13.70 0.31 14.95
CA GLY A 188 -13.00 1.30 15.78
C GLY A 188 -12.02 2.21 15.03
N GLY A 189 -12.25 2.51 13.75
CA GLY A 189 -11.40 3.32 12.87
C GLY A 189 -12.01 4.67 12.43
N LEU A 190 -13.28 4.98 12.73
CA LEU A 190 -13.89 6.27 12.33
C LEU A 190 -13.49 7.47 13.21
N LEU A 191 -12.91 7.22 14.39
CA LEU A 191 -12.15 8.26 15.10
C LEU A 191 -10.74 8.22 14.54
N GLY A 192 -10.55 8.91 13.42
CA GLY A 192 -9.26 9.08 12.79
C GLY A 192 -8.20 9.40 13.85
N ARG A 193 -7.10 8.64 13.79
CA ARG A 193 -5.85 9.02 14.42
C ARG A 193 -5.60 10.47 14.02
N VAL A 194 -5.71 11.40 14.97
CA VAL A 194 -5.44 12.82 14.71
C VAL A 194 -4.02 12.88 14.14
N PRO A 195 -3.82 13.38 12.90
CA PRO A 195 -2.48 13.65 12.41
C PRO A 195 -1.98 14.86 13.20
N GLY A 196 -1.29 14.63 14.31
CA GLY A 196 -0.77 15.74 15.12
C GLY A 196 -0.50 15.52 16.60
N ASP A 197 -0.48 14.29 17.13
CA ASP A 197 0.04 14.10 18.50
C ASP A 197 1.58 13.97 18.41
N PRO A 198 2.36 15.01 18.79
CA PRO A 198 3.81 14.87 18.84
C PRO A 198 4.19 13.83 19.90
N PRO A 199 5.29 13.09 19.72
CA PRO A 199 5.76 12.15 20.72
C PRO A 199 5.95 12.89 22.05
N ARG A 200 5.23 12.44 23.09
CA ARG A 200 5.51 12.86 24.47
C ARG A 200 6.93 12.40 24.79
N LEU A 201 7.87 13.34 24.72
CA LEU A 201 9.20 13.21 25.30
C LEU A 201 9.01 12.82 26.77
N GLY A 202 9.29 11.56 27.09
CA GLY A 202 9.28 11.09 28.46
C GLY A 202 10.23 11.93 29.30
N CYS A 203 9.72 12.45 30.42
CA CYS A 203 10.59 13.02 31.46
C CYS A 203 11.60 11.94 31.88
N PRO A 204 12.92 12.25 31.89
CA PRO A 204 13.88 11.34 32.48
C PRO A 204 13.60 11.22 33.99
N PRO A 205 13.77 10.03 34.58
CA PRO A 205 13.61 9.83 36.01
C PRO A 205 14.63 10.68 36.76
N GLY A 206 14.13 11.49 37.70
CA GLY A 206 14.94 12.34 38.55
C GLY A 206 15.98 11.55 39.33
N ALA A 207 17.23 11.99 39.26
CA ALA A 207 18.27 11.59 40.19
C ALA A 207 17.94 12.15 41.58
N GLY A 208 17.42 11.28 42.45
CA GLY A 208 17.36 11.52 43.89
C GLY A 208 18.77 11.52 44.47
N ARG A 209 19.01 12.49 45.35
CA ARG A 209 20.25 12.73 46.11
C ARG A 209 20.53 11.64 47.14
#